data_AF-A0A3R7B0H3-F1
#
_entry.id   AF-A0A3R7B0H3-F1
#
_cell.length_a   1.000
_cell.length_b   1.000
_cell.length_c   1.000
_cell.angle_alpha   90.00
_cell.angle_beta   90.00
_cell.angle_gamma   90.00
#
_symmetry.space_group_name_H-M   'P 1'
#
loop_
_entity.id
_entity.type
_entity.pdbx_description
1 polymer ?
#
loop_
_entity_poly.entity_id
_entity_poly.type
_entity_poly.pdbx_seq_one_letter_code
_entity_poly.pdbx_strand_id
1 'polypeptide(L)'
;MSKLKAWKYDDEYISYIASGESAAVFVVRDIVSSIDTKGKWIDVISLNTYEKRGAGDRKAFNWIIVELFPRKINPKYDKLDPANNRYLTWVTASRDIEEQRQKGYHGDKYLVLCDLYDENKNTYNVRTIMGRKYWEPVDVYRPITIKDRVPPVWRYRIKAVKKVNARQVRYIQDHEYELEEKIRENGRPTLEILGVQVEKL
;
A
#
# COMPACT_ATOMS: atom_id res chain seq x y z
N MET A 1 -2.40 -17.94 33.96
CA MET A 1 -2.66 -18.41 32.59
C MET A 1 -2.35 -17.28 31.61
N SER A 2 -1.51 -17.55 30.61
CA SER A 2 -0.74 -16.56 29.85
C SER A 2 -1.56 -15.74 28.86
N LYS A 3 -1.72 -14.43 29.10
CA LYS A 3 -2.28 -13.45 28.15
C LYS A 3 -1.42 -13.20 26.89
N LEU A 4 -0.29 -13.90 26.73
CA LEU A 4 0.74 -13.64 25.72
C LEU A 4 0.60 -14.43 24.40
N LYS A 5 -0.54 -15.08 24.12
CA LYS A 5 -0.75 -15.86 22.88
C LYS A 5 -2.03 -15.54 22.09
N ALA A 6 -2.83 -14.56 22.52
CA ALA A 6 -4.16 -14.32 21.92
C ALA A 6 -4.14 -13.46 20.65
N TRP A 7 -3.16 -12.57 20.45
CA TRP A 7 -3.20 -11.59 19.36
C TRP A 7 -3.14 -12.19 17.96
N LYS A 8 -2.54 -13.38 17.80
CA LYS A 8 -2.49 -14.10 16.51
C LYS A 8 -3.86 -14.62 16.04
N TYR A 9 -4.85 -14.57 16.92
CA TYR A 9 -6.22 -15.01 16.70
C TYR A 9 -7.21 -13.85 16.89
N ASP A 10 -6.71 -12.61 16.91
CA ASP A 10 -7.55 -11.42 16.95
C ASP A 10 -8.10 -11.16 15.54
N ASP A 11 -9.38 -11.46 15.34
CA ASP A 11 -10.04 -11.40 14.04
C ASP A 11 -10.02 -9.97 13.45
N GLU A 12 -10.14 -8.94 14.29
CA GLU A 12 -10.09 -7.54 13.84
C GLU A 12 -8.69 -7.19 13.32
N TYR A 13 -7.64 -7.62 14.03
CA TYR A 13 -6.27 -7.40 13.59
C TYR A 13 -5.93 -8.18 12.31
N ILE A 14 -6.42 -9.42 12.19
CA ILE A 14 -6.27 -10.23 10.98
C ILE A 14 -6.98 -9.55 9.79
N SER A 15 -8.20 -9.05 10.02
CA SER A 15 -8.96 -8.30 9.01
C SER A 15 -8.24 -7.04 8.55
N TYR A 16 -7.69 -6.26 9.50
CA TYR A 16 -6.86 -5.07 9.22
C TYR A 16 -5.62 -5.37 8.35
N ILE A 17 -5.02 -6.55 8.54
CA ILE A 17 -3.91 -6.98 7.67
C ILE A 17 -4.43 -7.37 6.29
N ALA A 18 -5.49 -8.18 6.24
CA ALA A 18 -6.04 -8.75 5.01
C ALA A 18 -6.70 -7.71 4.09
N SER A 19 -7.31 -6.67 4.66
CA SER A 19 -7.93 -5.54 3.96
C SER A 19 -6.91 -4.69 3.18
N GLY A 20 -5.64 -4.74 3.58
CA GLY A 20 -4.59 -3.89 3.04
C GLY A 20 -4.42 -2.56 3.77
N GLU A 21 -5.20 -2.29 4.82
CA GLU A 21 -5.04 -1.09 5.66
C GLU A 21 -3.64 -1.00 6.25
N SER A 22 -3.08 -2.13 6.72
CA SER A 22 -1.70 -2.19 7.21
C SER A 22 -0.67 -1.77 6.15
N ALA A 23 -0.88 -2.14 4.89
CA ALA A 23 -0.04 -1.74 3.77
C ALA A 23 -0.27 -0.27 3.39
N ALA A 24 -1.50 0.23 3.46
CA ALA A 24 -1.83 1.63 3.25
C ALA A 24 -1.15 2.53 4.28
N VAL A 25 -1.17 2.15 5.57
CA VAL A 25 -0.45 2.85 6.64
C VAL A 25 1.07 2.89 6.36
N PHE A 26 1.66 1.78 5.92
CA PHE A 26 3.07 1.73 5.52
C PHE A 26 3.37 2.68 4.35
N VAL A 27 2.53 2.69 3.31
CA VAL A 27 2.69 3.60 2.16
C VAL A 27 2.68 5.06 2.62
N VAL A 28 1.68 5.45 3.41
CA VAL A 28 1.54 6.83 3.89
C VAL A 28 2.66 7.23 4.84
N ARG A 29 3.11 6.32 5.72
CA ARG A 29 4.14 6.62 6.73
C ARG A 29 5.55 6.67 6.15
N ASP A 30 5.93 5.68 5.35
CA ASP A 30 7.33 5.46 4.95
C ASP A 30 7.64 5.90 3.52
N ILE A 31 6.64 5.98 2.65
CA ILE A 31 6.85 6.23 1.22
C ILE A 31 6.39 7.64 0.83
N VAL A 32 5.28 8.12 1.39
CA VAL A 32 4.80 9.49 1.13
C VAL A 32 5.64 10.49 1.93
N SER A 33 6.51 11.22 1.24
CA SER A 33 7.35 12.25 1.86
C SER A 33 6.65 13.59 2.09
N SER A 34 5.53 13.84 1.40
CA SER A 34 4.82 15.13 1.45
C SER A 34 3.83 15.27 2.60
N ILE A 35 3.66 14.21 3.42
CA ILE A 35 2.78 14.22 4.59
C ILE A 35 3.65 14.07 5.83
N ASP A 36 3.60 15.03 6.75
CA ASP A 36 4.27 14.88 8.05
C ASP A 36 3.46 13.95 8.97
N THR A 37 3.88 12.68 9.02
CA THR A 37 3.30 11.65 9.88
C THR A 37 3.99 11.52 11.24
N LYS A 38 5.05 12.31 11.50
CA LYS A 38 5.80 12.23 12.76
C LYS A 38 4.91 12.62 13.94
N GLY A 39 4.92 11.78 14.97
CA GLY A 39 4.11 11.99 16.17
C GLY A 39 2.60 11.89 15.93
N LYS A 40 2.17 11.29 14.80
CA LYS A 40 0.75 11.12 14.47
C LYS A 40 0.38 9.64 14.27
N TRP A 41 -0.84 9.28 14.61
CA TRP A 41 -1.53 8.08 14.15
C TRP A 41 -2.12 8.33 12.76
N ILE A 42 -2.19 7.26 11.97
CA ILE A 42 -2.76 7.26 10.64
C ILE A 42 -3.97 6.36 10.71
N ASP A 43 -5.15 6.94 10.55
CA ASP A 43 -6.40 6.21 10.44
C ASP A 43 -6.75 6.06 8.96
N VAL A 44 -7.16 4.87 8.51
CA VAL A 44 -7.52 4.63 7.11
C VAL A 44 -9.03 4.75 6.97
N ILE A 45 -9.50 5.76 6.25
CA ILE A 45 -10.93 6.10 6.14
C ILE A 45 -11.59 5.36 4.98
N SER A 46 -10.84 5.23 3.88
CA SER A 46 -11.28 4.52 2.68
C SER A 46 -10.05 4.14 1.89
N LEU A 47 -10.10 2.97 1.27
CA LEU A 47 -9.10 2.51 0.33
C LEU A 47 -9.82 1.68 -0.72
N ASN A 48 -9.31 1.68 -1.95
CA ASN A 48 -9.78 0.77 -2.98
C ASN A 48 -8.57 0.03 -3.54
N THR A 49 -8.68 -1.30 -3.59
CA THR A 49 -7.57 -2.18 -3.99
C THR A 49 -7.87 -2.91 -5.27
N TYR A 50 -6.82 -3.32 -5.97
CA TYR A 50 -6.91 -4.23 -7.10
C TYR A 50 -5.76 -5.24 -7.09
N GLU A 51 -5.95 -6.35 -7.78
CA GLU A 51 -4.92 -7.37 -7.93
C GLU A 51 -3.90 -7.01 -9.01
N LYS A 52 -2.62 -7.12 -8.66
CA LYS A 52 -1.52 -6.95 -9.63
C LYS A 52 -0.96 -8.31 -9.99
N ARG A 53 -1.17 -8.73 -11.25
CA ARG A 53 -0.68 -10.02 -11.76
C ARG A 53 0.83 -10.19 -11.49
N GLY A 54 1.17 -11.26 -10.80
CA GLY A 54 2.55 -11.62 -10.43
C GLY A 54 3.09 -10.96 -9.15
N ALA A 55 2.27 -10.18 -8.44
CA ALA A 55 2.67 -9.52 -7.19
C ALA A 55 2.49 -10.37 -5.91
N GLY A 56 1.90 -11.55 -6.04
CA GLY A 56 1.50 -12.38 -4.90
C GLY A 56 0.43 -11.69 -4.07
N ASP A 57 0.53 -11.78 -2.75
CA ASP A 57 -0.45 -11.21 -1.81
C ASP A 57 -0.36 -9.69 -1.64
N ARG A 58 0.51 -9.02 -2.40
CA ARG A 58 0.66 -7.56 -2.31
C ARG A 58 -0.56 -6.87 -2.92
N LYS A 59 -1.24 -6.06 -2.10
CA LYS A 59 -2.34 -5.20 -2.55
C LYS A 59 -1.79 -4.00 -3.34
N ALA A 60 -2.37 -3.75 -4.51
CA ALA A 60 -2.23 -2.48 -5.20
C ALA A 60 -3.44 -1.60 -4.90
N PHE A 61 -3.31 -0.28 -5.04
CA PHE A 61 -4.33 0.69 -4.63
C PHE A 61 -4.72 1.59 -5.78
N ASN A 62 -6.01 1.80 -5.99
CA ASN A 62 -6.51 2.88 -6.83
C ASN A 62 -6.42 4.22 -6.07
N TRP A 63 -6.84 4.21 -4.80
CA TRP A 63 -6.67 5.32 -3.87
C TRP A 63 -6.54 4.84 -2.43
N ILE A 64 -5.97 5.71 -1.59
CA ILE A 64 -5.94 5.59 -0.14
C ILE A 64 -6.38 6.95 0.42
N ILE A 65 -7.34 6.94 1.34
CA ILE A 65 -7.76 8.12 2.11
C ILE A 65 -7.45 7.87 3.58
N VAL A 66 -6.69 8.77 4.17
CA VAL A 66 -6.31 8.69 5.59
C VAL A 66 -6.70 9.96 6.35
N GLU A 67 -6.84 9.83 7.66
CA GLU A 67 -6.97 10.94 8.61
C GLU A 67 -5.84 10.87 9.64
N LEU A 68 -5.21 12.02 9.94
CA LEU A 68 -4.09 12.09 10.87
C LEU A 68 -4.51 12.58 12.27
N PHE A 69 -4.14 11.81 13.29
CA PHE A 69 -4.41 12.15 14.69
C PHE A 69 -3.10 12.36 15.44
N PRO A 70 -2.94 13.40 16.27
CA PRO A 70 -1.77 13.49 17.15
C PRO A 70 -1.76 12.31 18.11
N ARG A 71 -0.58 11.73 18.38
CA ARG A 71 -0.44 10.65 19.36
C ARG A 71 -0.54 11.24 20.77
N LYS A 72 -1.54 10.83 21.54
CA LYS A 72 -1.70 11.18 22.96
C LYS A 72 -1.32 10.01 23.87
N ILE A 73 -1.53 8.79 23.39
CA ILE A 73 -1.17 7.54 24.07
C ILE A 73 0.01 6.92 23.35
N ASN A 74 0.95 6.33 24.09
CA ASN A 74 2.08 5.59 23.52
C ASN A 74 2.01 4.11 23.91
N PRO A 75 2.22 3.18 22.97
CA PRO A 75 2.29 1.76 23.27
C PRO A 75 3.54 1.46 24.12
N LYS A 76 3.42 0.46 25.01
CA LYS A 76 4.54 -0.06 25.78
C LYS A 76 5.13 -1.25 25.04
N TYR A 77 6.29 -1.08 24.43
CA TYR A 77 6.93 -2.12 23.62
C TYR A 77 7.77 -3.10 24.43
N ASP A 78 7.79 -4.34 23.97
CA ASP A 78 8.78 -5.34 24.36
C ASP A 78 9.85 -5.45 23.28
N LYS A 79 11.12 -5.20 23.63
CA LYS A 79 12.23 -5.25 22.66
C LYS A 79 12.42 -6.62 22.02
N LEU A 80 11.95 -7.68 22.67
CA LEU A 80 12.16 -9.06 22.24
C LEU A 80 11.04 -9.60 21.32
N ASP A 81 9.92 -8.89 21.20
CA ASP A 81 8.79 -9.33 20.35
C ASP A 81 8.32 -8.24 19.36
N PRO A 82 9.04 -8.06 18.24
CA PRO A 82 8.65 -7.12 17.20
C PRO A 82 7.30 -7.42 16.57
N ALA A 83 6.82 -8.67 16.59
CA ALA A 83 5.56 -9.04 16.00
C ALA A 83 4.39 -8.58 16.88
N ASN A 84 4.47 -8.86 18.17
CA ASN A 84 3.52 -8.35 19.16
C ASN A 84 3.56 -6.81 19.25
N ASN A 85 4.72 -6.17 19.07
CA ASN A 85 4.79 -4.71 19.04
C ASN A 85 3.96 -4.08 17.91
N ARG A 86 3.82 -4.73 16.75
CA ARG A 86 2.94 -4.24 15.68
C ARG A 86 1.48 -4.29 16.09
N TYR A 87 1.07 -5.40 16.70
CA TYR A 87 -0.26 -5.56 17.26
C TYR A 87 -0.53 -4.50 18.35
N LEU A 88 0.38 -4.33 19.31
CA LEU A 88 0.26 -3.31 20.36
C LEU A 88 0.18 -1.89 19.80
N THR A 89 0.90 -1.61 18.71
CA THR A 89 0.83 -0.32 18.01
C THR A 89 -0.57 -0.11 17.44
N TRP A 90 -1.11 -1.10 16.75
CA TRP A 90 -2.45 -1.05 16.17
C TRP A 90 -3.50 -0.86 17.27
N VAL A 91 -3.54 -1.71 18.31
CA VAL A 91 -4.49 -1.59 19.44
C VAL A 91 -4.41 -0.21 20.09
N THR A 92 -3.20 0.30 20.33
CA THR A 92 -3.03 1.60 20.99
C THR A 92 -3.48 2.75 20.09
N ALA A 93 -3.16 2.70 18.80
CA ALA A 93 -3.58 3.71 17.83
C ALA A 93 -5.10 3.73 17.70
N SER A 94 -5.74 2.57 17.51
CA SER A 94 -7.20 2.47 17.38
C SER A 94 -7.92 3.05 18.60
N ARG A 95 -7.48 2.70 19.82
CA ARG A 95 -8.04 3.27 21.05
C ARG A 95 -7.85 4.78 21.16
N ASP A 96 -6.64 5.28 20.90
CA ASP A 96 -6.34 6.71 21.01
C ASP A 96 -7.15 7.52 19.98
N ILE A 97 -7.26 7.03 18.74
CA ILE A 97 -8.09 7.65 17.70
C ILE A 97 -9.56 7.68 18.13
N GLU A 98 -10.10 6.57 18.63
CA GLU A 98 -11.49 6.47 19.08
C GLU A 98 -11.78 7.44 20.24
N GLU A 99 -10.93 7.48 21.26
CA GLU A 99 -11.05 8.43 22.37
C GLU A 99 -10.98 9.90 21.91
N GLN A 100 -10.20 10.19 20.86
CA GLN A 100 -10.12 11.52 20.26
C GLN A 100 -11.39 11.87 19.48
N ARG A 101 -11.94 10.92 18.70
CA ARG A 101 -13.21 11.09 17.97
C ARG A 101 -14.38 11.33 18.91
N GLN A 102 -14.45 10.59 20.02
CA GLN A 102 -15.49 10.78 21.05
C GLN A 102 -15.44 12.19 21.69
N LYS A 103 -14.26 12.81 21.71
CA LYS A 103 -14.05 14.21 22.16
C LYS A 103 -14.28 15.24 21.04
N GLY A 104 -14.76 14.82 19.87
CA GLY A 104 -15.05 15.68 18.72
C GLY A 104 -13.82 16.10 17.91
N TYR A 105 -12.65 15.48 18.13
CA TYR A 105 -11.47 15.79 17.34
C TYR A 105 -11.55 15.14 15.95
N HIS A 106 -11.29 15.95 14.93
CA HIS A 106 -11.12 15.51 13.55
C HIS A 106 -9.78 16.01 13.02
N GLY A 107 -9.04 15.10 12.41
CA GLY A 107 -7.73 15.34 11.83
C GLY A 107 -7.76 15.82 10.39
N ASP A 108 -6.57 16.19 9.92
CA ASP A 108 -6.33 16.44 8.51
C ASP A 108 -6.49 15.16 7.70
N LYS A 109 -7.23 15.26 6.59
CA LYS A 109 -7.47 14.13 5.69
C LYS A 109 -6.66 14.28 4.41
N TYR A 110 -6.10 13.16 3.95
CA TYR A 110 -5.28 13.12 2.74
C TYR A 110 -5.73 12.00 1.82
N LEU A 111 -5.84 12.33 0.55
CA LEU A 111 -5.99 11.40 -0.56
C LEU A 111 -4.61 11.12 -1.15
N VAL A 112 -4.26 9.85 -1.28
CA VAL A 112 -3.01 9.36 -1.85
C VAL A 112 -3.33 8.42 -3.00
N LEU A 113 -2.77 8.73 -4.16
CA LEU A 113 -2.76 7.83 -5.32
C LEU A 113 -1.40 7.18 -5.40
N CYS A 114 -1.35 5.86 -5.45
CA CYS A 114 -0.11 5.10 -5.59
C CYS A 114 -0.28 3.94 -6.57
N ASP A 115 0.83 3.43 -7.10
CA ASP A 115 0.85 2.31 -8.03
C ASP A 115 1.88 1.28 -7.55
N LEU A 116 1.57 0.00 -7.74
CA LEU A 116 2.47 -1.11 -7.47
C LEU A 116 3.16 -1.53 -8.77
N TYR A 117 4.48 -1.36 -8.85
CA TYR A 117 5.27 -1.64 -10.04
C TYR A 117 6.43 -2.59 -9.76
N ASP A 118 6.81 -3.36 -10.77
CA ASP A 118 8.00 -4.20 -10.78
C ASP A 118 9.20 -3.35 -11.22
N GLU A 119 10.16 -3.13 -10.32
CA GLU A 119 11.41 -2.41 -10.56
C GLU A 119 12.30 -3.13 -11.57
N ASN A 120 12.24 -4.46 -11.61
CA ASN A 120 12.99 -5.29 -12.55
C ASN A 120 12.20 -5.58 -13.83
N LYS A 121 11.14 -4.80 -14.10
CA LYS A 121 10.36 -4.96 -15.31
C LYS A 121 11.26 -4.76 -16.53
N ASN A 122 11.26 -5.76 -17.42
CA ASN A 122 12.10 -5.81 -18.62
C ASN A 122 13.62 -5.88 -18.36
N THR A 123 14.03 -6.29 -17.15
CA THR A 123 15.43 -6.54 -16.82
C THR A 123 15.77 -8.01 -17.03
N TYR A 124 16.91 -8.28 -17.69
CA TYR A 124 17.37 -9.62 -18.04
C TYR A 124 18.84 -9.82 -17.67
N ASN A 125 19.16 -10.98 -17.11
CA ASN A 125 20.52 -11.48 -17.04
C ASN A 125 20.89 -12.08 -18.40
N VAL A 126 22.00 -11.62 -18.98
CA VAL A 126 22.50 -12.12 -20.25
C VAL A 126 23.69 -13.01 -19.98
N ARG A 127 23.60 -14.28 -20.39
CA ARG A 127 24.74 -15.19 -20.40
C ARG A 127 24.91 -15.80 -21.78
N THR A 128 26.15 -15.95 -22.17
CA THR A 128 26.52 -16.66 -23.39
C THR A 128 26.94 -18.06 -22.99
N ILE A 129 26.23 -19.06 -23.52
CA ILE A 129 26.61 -20.46 -23.36
C ILE A 129 27.03 -21.02 -24.71
N MET A 130 27.93 -22.00 -24.71
CA MET A 130 28.14 -22.83 -25.90
C MET A 130 27.01 -23.83 -25.95
N GLY A 131 26.20 -23.76 -27.00
CA GLY A 131 25.05 -24.65 -27.17
C GLY A 131 24.89 -25.09 -28.62
N ARG A 132 24.11 -26.15 -28.78
CA ARG A 132 23.71 -26.69 -30.09
C ARG A 132 22.20 -26.62 -30.20
N LYS A 133 21.67 -26.43 -31.42
CA LYS A 133 20.25 -26.68 -31.64
C LYS A 133 20.03 -28.19 -31.79
N TYR A 134 18.90 -28.70 -31.30
CA TYR A 134 18.67 -30.15 -31.20
C TYR A 134 18.61 -30.86 -32.57
N TRP A 135 18.48 -30.12 -33.67
CA TRP A 135 18.41 -30.61 -35.05
C TRP A 135 19.70 -30.46 -35.86
N GLU A 136 20.79 -29.98 -35.26
CA GLU A 136 22.09 -29.80 -35.94
C GLU A 136 23.03 -30.99 -35.66
N PRO A 137 23.97 -31.31 -36.56
CA PRO A 137 25.01 -32.32 -36.31
C PRO A 137 25.80 -32.03 -35.03
N VAL A 138 26.30 -33.08 -34.38
CA VAL A 138 26.89 -33.03 -33.02
C VAL A 138 28.05 -32.04 -32.90
N ASP A 139 28.76 -31.77 -34.00
CA ASP A 139 30.01 -31.00 -34.03
C ASP A 139 29.80 -29.48 -34.18
N VAL A 140 28.55 -29.00 -34.20
CA VAL A 140 28.23 -27.57 -34.41
C VAL A 140 27.82 -26.90 -33.09
N TYR A 141 28.79 -26.63 -32.22
CA TYR A 141 28.58 -25.77 -31.05
C TYR A 141 28.83 -24.31 -31.41
N ARG A 142 27.89 -23.43 -31.05
CA ARG A 142 28.02 -21.98 -31.25
C ARG A 142 27.65 -21.21 -29.98
N PRO A 143 28.15 -19.97 -29.82
CA PRO A 143 27.72 -19.11 -28.74
C PRO A 143 26.23 -18.79 -28.90
N ILE A 144 25.43 -19.16 -27.90
CA ILE A 144 24.01 -18.83 -27.82
C ILE A 144 23.83 -17.86 -26.66
N THR A 145 23.22 -16.72 -26.95
CA THR A 145 22.84 -15.74 -25.94
C THR A 145 21.51 -16.14 -25.32
N ILE A 146 21.52 -16.44 -24.02
CA ILE A 146 20.30 -16.67 -23.24
C ILE A 146 20.00 -15.42 -22.42
N LYS A 147 18.74 -14.98 -22.48
CA LYS A 147 18.21 -13.89 -21.65
C LYS A 147 17.33 -14.48 -20.57
N ASP A 148 17.86 -14.58 -19.36
CA ASP A 148 17.10 -15.02 -18.19
C ASP A 148 16.43 -13.81 -17.56
N ARG A 149 15.10 -13.84 -17.39
CA ARG A 149 14.37 -12.73 -16.77
C ARG A 149 14.78 -12.61 -15.30
N VAL A 150 15.11 -11.39 -14.86
CA VAL A 150 15.40 -11.13 -13.45
C VAL A 150 14.10 -11.26 -12.64
N PRO A 151 14.11 -11.90 -11.46
CA PRO A 151 12.93 -11.98 -10.60
C PRO A 151 12.33 -10.59 -10.30
N PRO A 152 11.00 -10.47 -10.23
CA PRO A 152 10.35 -9.18 -10.04
C PRO A 152 10.63 -8.62 -8.64
N VAL A 153 10.82 -7.29 -8.56
CA VAL A 153 10.96 -6.56 -7.30
C VAL A 153 9.85 -5.52 -7.23
N TRP A 154 8.82 -5.83 -6.43
CA TRP A 154 7.63 -5.00 -6.33
C TRP A 154 7.84 -3.82 -5.38
N ARG A 155 7.55 -2.61 -5.85
CA ARG A 155 7.60 -1.38 -5.05
C ARG A 155 6.34 -0.53 -5.25
N TYR A 156 5.98 0.23 -4.23
CA TYR A 156 4.97 1.27 -4.33
C TYR A 156 5.59 2.56 -4.86
N ARG A 157 4.85 3.27 -5.71
CA ARG A 157 5.21 4.57 -6.24
C ARG A 157 4.06 5.54 -6.06
N ILE A 158 4.33 6.66 -5.39
CA ILE A 158 3.34 7.73 -5.21
C ILE A 158 3.12 8.45 -6.54
N LYS A 159 1.86 8.68 -6.89
CA LYS A 159 1.42 9.39 -8.10
C LYS A 159 0.94 10.79 -7.78
N ALA A 160 0.13 10.91 -6.74
CA ALA A 160 -0.39 12.20 -6.29
C ALA A 160 -0.74 12.12 -4.81
N VAL A 161 -0.65 13.26 -4.14
CA VAL A 161 -1.09 13.45 -2.75
C VAL A 161 -1.83 14.76 -2.66
N LYS A 162 -3.00 14.78 -2.05
CA LYS A 162 -3.81 15.99 -1.87
C LYS A 162 -4.51 15.97 -0.52
N LYS A 163 -4.46 17.10 0.19
CA LYS A 163 -5.29 17.31 1.37
C LYS A 163 -6.75 17.46 0.92
N VAL A 164 -7.66 16.69 1.52
CA VAL A 164 -9.08 16.63 1.16
C VAL A 164 -9.96 16.98 2.34
N ASN A 165 -11.16 17.46 2.07
CA ASN A 165 -12.17 17.75 3.10
C ASN A 165 -13.18 16.60 3.24
N ALA A 166 -14.02 16.66 4.28
CA ALA A 166 -15.01 15.62 4.55
C ALA A 166 -16.04 15.40 3.43
N ARG A 167 -16.38 16.46 2.67
CA ARG A 167 -17.31 16.34 1.53
C ARG A 167 -16.69 15.54 0.38
N GLN A 168 -15.43 15.79 0.08
CA GLN A 168 -14.69 15.05 -0.95
C GLN A 168 -14.50 13.58 -0.56
N VAL A 169 -14.19 13.31 0.71
CA VAL A 169 -14.09 11.93 1.21
C VAL A 169 -15.43 11.21 1.06
N ARG A 170 -16.53 11.84 1.48
CA ARG A 170 -17.87 11.26 1.33
C ARG A 170 -18.23 11.02 -0.13
N TYR A 171 -17.92 11.96 -1.02
CA TYR A 171 -18.15 11.79 -2.46
C TYR A 171 -17.46 10.52 -2.99
N ILE A 172 -16.18 10.32 -2.65
CA ILE A 172 -15.43 9.14 -3.09
C ILE A 172 -16.02 7.84 -2.54
N GLN A 173 -16.44 7.84 -1.26
CA GLN A 173 -17.08 6.67 -0.64
C GLN A 173 -18.44 6.34 -1.29
N ASP A 174 -19.26 7.36 -1.55
CA ASP A 174 -20.60 7.18 -2.11
C ASP A 174 -20.59 6.76 -3.60
N HIS A 175 -19.50 7.06 -4.33
CA HIS A 175 -19.37 6.80 -5.77
C HIS A 175 -18.24 5.81 -6.10
N GLU A 176 -17.82 4.97 -5.15
CA GLU A 176 -16.67 4.07 -5.28
C GLU A 176 -16.72 3.23 -6.57
N TYR A 177 -17.88 2.61 -6.87
CA TYR A 177 -18.06 1.78 -8.06
C TYR A 177 -17.85 2.57 -9.36
N GLU A 178 -18.51 3.73 -9.50
CA GLU A 178 -18.39 4.56 -10.70
C GLU A 178 -16.95 5.07 -10.92
N LEU A 179 -16.26 5.39 -9.82
CA LEU A 179 -14.88 5.85 -9.86
C LEU A 179 -13.93 4.72 -10.27
N GLU A 180 -14.14 3.52 -9.75
CA GLU A 180 -13.38 2.33 -10.16
C GLU A 180 -13.57 2.02 -11.65
N GLU A 181 -14.81 2.08 -12.16
CA GLU A 181 -15.08 1.89 -13.59
C GLU A 181 -14.39 2.93 -14.47
N LYS A 182 -14.45 4.21 -14.09
CA LYS A 182 -13.73 5.27 -14.80
C LYS A 182 -12.22 5.06 -14.79
N ILE A 183 -11.66 4.57 -13.68
CA ILE A 183 -10.22 4.25 -13.58
C ILE A 183 -9.88 3.07 -14.48
N ARG A 184 -10.74 2.05 -14.53
CA ARG A 184 -10.57 0.88 -15.41
C ARG A 184 -10.58 1.29 -16.88
N GLU A 185 -11.49 2.17 -17.29
CA GLU A 185 -11.60 2.68 -18.66
C GLU A 185 -10.42 3.57 -19.07
N ASN A 186 -10.01 4.49 -18.19
CA ASN A 186 -8.90 5.41 -18.45
C ASN A 186 -7.51 4.81 -18.14
N GLY A 187 -7.49 3.62 -17.54
CA GLY A 187 -6.30 2.83 -17.21
C GLY A 187 -5.46 3.33 -16.03
N ARG A 188 -5.73 4.51 -15.46
CA ARG A 188 -4.98 5.06 -14.31
C ARG A 188 -5.84 5.98 -13.42
N PRO A 189 -5.65 5.94 -12.09
CA PRO A 189 -6.28 6.89 -11.19
C PRO A 189 -5.66 8.28 -11.30
N THR A 190 -6.50 9.31 -11.31
CA THR A 190 -6.11 10.72 -11.26
C THR A 190 -6.97 11.47 -10.24
N LEU A 191 -6.48 12.60 -9.74
CA LEU A 191 -7.26 13.44 -8.82
C LEU A 191 -8.55 13.95 -9.48
N GLU A 192 -8.50 14.22 -10.79
CA GLU A 192 -9.66 14.66 -11.58
C GLU A 192 -10.76 13.60 -11.64
N ILE A 193 -10.41 12.34 -11.88
CA ILE A 193 -11.39 11.24 -11.87
C ILE A 193 -12.10 11.17 -10.52
N LEU A 194 -11.37 11.38 -9.42
CA LEU A 194 -11.90 11.37 -8.06
C LEU A 194 -12.63 12.67 -7.65
N GLY A 195 -12.85 13.59 -8.58
CA GLY A 195 -13.54 14.86 -8.31
C GLY A 195 -12.75 15.83 -7.42
N VAL A 196 -11.43 15.61 -7.28
CA VAL A 196 -10.53 16.46 -6.50
C VAL A 196 -9.76 17.36 -7.45
N GLN A 197 -10.31 18.55 -7.72
CA GLN A 197 -9.67 19.53 -8.60
C GLN A 197 -8.31 19.99 -8.02
N VAL A 198 -7.33 20.17 -8.91
CA VAL A 198 -6.16 20.99 -8.65
C VAL A 198 -6.62 22.43 -8.89
N GLU A 199 -6.76 23.24 -7.85
CA GLU A 199 -6.91 24.69 -8.03
C GLU A 199 -5.77 25.16 -8.95
N LYS A 200 -6.14 25.66 -10.13
CA LYS A 200 -5.17 26.30 -11.03
C LYS A 200 -4.64 27.52 -10.29
N LEU A 201 -3.33 27.53 -10.05
CA LEU A 201 -2.59 28.73 -9.64
C LEU A 201 -2.71 29.81 -10.73
#